data_AF-A0AAN6I3P1-F1
#
_entry.id   AF-A0AAN6I3P1-F1
#
_cell.length_a   1.000
_cell.length_b   1.000
_cell.length_c   1.000
_cell.angle_alpha   90.00
_cell.angle_beta   90.00
_cell.angle_gamma   90.00
#
_symmetry.space_group_name_H-M   'P 1'
#
loop_
_entity.id
_entity.type
_entity.pdbx_description
1 polymer ?
#
loop_
_entity_poly.entity_id
_entity_poly.type
_entity_poly.pdbx_seq_one_letter_code
_entity_poly.pdbx_strand_id
1 'polypeptide(L)'
;MLKAVRTRNLRFYSVNHPPSYFRNPAEPPKTLDQLRRPAVGPPEPPISSSQKLKNLGIGFGIGFASLTISVTLGILLYELLEKLQENERQLALLRKNQKEMLIQMQNYKKKITLASVENSKKHMMIQGKMQMHIALLRQQLIDQGIDPVSIDEAIEKFEENVRMETTPTTINLWVPGESRLKSLIPDAHEYTKNK
;
A
#
# COMPACT_ATOMS: atom_id res chain seq x y z
N MET A 1 2.16 -5.53 -32.85
CA MET A 1 3.31 -5.82 -31.96
C MET A 1 3.20 -4.85 -30.80
N LEU A 2 3.06 -5.20 -29.52
CA LEU A 2 3.67 -6.22 -28.68
C LEU A 2 2.67 -6.76 -27.63
N LYS A 3 2.74 -8.05 -27.33
CA LYS A 3 1.94 -8.74 -26.30
C LYS A 3 2.57 -8.50 -24.91
N ALA A 4 1.77 -8.06 -23.94
CA ALA A 4 2.18 -8.02 -22.54
C ALA A 4 2.05 -9.41 -21.90
N VAL A 5 3.19 -9.97 -21.47
CA VAL A 5 3.31 -11.26 -20.79
C VAL A 5 2.99 -11.08 -19.31
N ARG A 6 1.94 -11.74 -18.83
CA ARG A 6 1.49 -11.76 -17.43
C ARG A 6 2.13 -12.97 -16.72
N THR A 7 3.27 -12.77 -16.07
CA THR A 7 3.87 -13.80 -15.21
C THR A 7 3.14 -13.87 -13.87
N ARG A 8 2.44 -14.99 -13.63
CA ARG A 8 1.86 -15.35 -12.33
C ARG A 8 2.95 -16.01 -11.47
N ASN A 9 3.24 -15.45 -10.30
CA ASN A 9 4.06 -16.12 -9.28
C ASN A 9 3.23 -17.26 -8.66
N LEU A 10 3.56 -18.50 -9.03
CA LEU A 10 3.07 -19.71 -8.35
C LEU A 10 3.90 -19.93 -7.09
N ARG A 11 3.26 -19.86 -5.92
CA ARG A 11 3.85 -20.30 -4.66
C ARG A 11 4.04 -21.81 -4.69
N PHE A 12 5.28 -22.27 -4.63
CA PHE A 12 5.58 -23.68 -4.41
C PHE A 12 5.22 -24.04 -2.96
N TYR A 13 4.21 -24.90 -2.79
CA TYR A 13 3.93 -25.55 -1.52
C TYR A 13 4.94 -26.70 -1.33
N SER A 14 5.56 -26.73 -0.15
CA SER A 14 6.35 -27.86 0.35
C SER A 14 5.57 -29.16 0.23
N VAL A 15 6.20 -30.18 -0.34
CA VAL A 15 5.67 -31.53 -0.48
C VAL A 15 5.69 -32.20 0.90
N ASN A 16 4.64 -31.97 1.69
CA ASN A 16 4.36 -32.77 2.89
C ASN A 16 3.67 -34.06 2.46
N HIS A 17 4.41 -35.16 2.37
CA HIS A 17 3.79 -36.48 2.25
C HIS A 17 3.09 -36.80 3.58
N PRO A 18 1.80 -37.19 3.58
CA PRO A 18 1.16 -37.67 4.78
C PRO A 18 1.83 -38.99 5.23
N PRO A 19 1.83 -39.31 6.53
CA PRO A 19 2.54 -40.48 7.03
C PRO A 19 1.97 -41.79 6.45
N SER A 20 2.78 -42.84 6.41
CA SER A 20 2.61 -44.02 5.53
C SER A 20 1.29 -44.77 5.68
N TYR A 21 0.61 -44.66 6.82
CA TYR A 21 -0.67 -45.31 7.10
C TYR A 21 -1.83 -44.85 6.19
N PHE A 22 -1.74 -43.67 5.56
CA PHE A 22 -2.75 -43.20 4.60
C PHE A 22 -2.52 -43.73 3.16
N ARG A 23 -1.34 -44.30 2.87
CA ARG A 23 -0.99 -44.76 1.51
C ARG A 23 -1.13 -46.26 1.32
N ASN A 24 -1.08 -47.06 2.40
CA ASN A 24 -1.08 -48.51 2.31
C ASN A 24 -2.16 -49.13 3.22
N PRO A 25 -3.30 -49.61 2.67
CA PRO A 25 -4.37 -50.21 3.48
C PRO A 25 -3.99 -51.55 4.12
N ALA A 26 -2.82 -52.11 3.77
CA ALA A 26 -2.28 -53.34 4.35
C ALA A 26 -1.63 -53.14 5.73
N GLU A 27 -1.36 -51.90 6.16
CA GLU A 27 -0.78 -51.59 7.47
C GLU A 27 -1.71 -50.66 8.28
N PRO A 28 -2.75 -51.21 8.92
CA PRO A 28 -3.55 -50.43 9.86
C PRO A 28 -2.70 -49.99 11.07
N PRO A 29 -2.99 -48.83 11.67
CA PRO A 29 -2.27 -48.36 12.85
C PRO A 29 -2.40 -49.38 13.99
N LYS A 30 -1.26 -49.72 14.60
CA LYS A 30 -1.20 -50.67 15.73
C LYS A 30 -2.09 -50.19 16.87
N THR A 31 -2.99 -51.04 17.34
CA THR A 31 -3.86 -50.73 18.48
C THR A 31 -3.06 -50.77 19.79
N LEU A 32 -3.50 -49.99 20.78
CA LEU A 32 -2.79 -49.82 22.07
C LEU A 32 -2.57 -51.17 22.79
N ASP A 33 -3.46 -52.15 22.59
CA ASP A 33 -3.33 -53.51 23.14
C ASP A 33 -2.22 -54.33 22.46
N GLN A 34 -1.89 -54.02 21.20
CA GLN A 34 -0.84 -54.71 20.44
C GLN A 34 0.56 -54.19 20.81
N LEU A 35 0.67 -52.94 21.27
CA LEU A 35 1.87 -52.40 21.92
C LEU A 35 2.03 -52.87 23.37
N ARG A 36 0.96 -53.40 23.98
CA ARG A 36 0.91 -53.79 25.39
C ARG A 36 0.99 -55.30 25.65
N ARG A 37 0.98 -56.17 24.64
CA ARG A 37 1.14 -57.63 24.85
C ARG A 37 2.61 -58.01 25.13
N PRO A 38 2.97 -58.47 26.34
CA PRO A 38 4.21 -59.19 26.54
C PRO A 38 4.09 -60.58 25.92
N ALA A 39 5.13 -61.02 25.21
CA ALA A 39 5.25 -62.41 24.77
C ALA A 39 5.23 -63.33 26.00
N VAL A 40 4.30 -64.28 26.04
CA VAL A 40 4.27 -65.34 27.05
C VAL A 40 5.35 -66.35 26.68
N GLY A 41 6.45 -66.33 27.43
CA GLY A 41 7.50 -67.35 27.44
C GLY A 41 7.62 -68.01 28.83
N PRO A 42 8.28 -69.19 28.94
CA PRO A 42 8.33 -70.01 30.16
C PRO A 42 9.18 -69.40 31.30
N PRO A 43 9.18 -69.99 32.52
CA PRO A 43 9.33 -69.29 33.79
C PRO A 43 10.73 -68.72 34.07
N GLU A 44 10.71 -67.70 34.93
CA GLU A 44 11.82 -66.89 35.45
C GLU A 44 13.10 -67.67 35.80
N PRO A 45 14.28 -67.18 35.39
CA PRO A 45 15.52 -67.41 36.13
C PRO A 45 15.67 -66.39 37.28
N PRO A 46 16.39 -66.76 38.35
CA PRO A 46 16.37 -66.07 39.63
C PRO A 46 16.94 -64.65 39.55
N ILE A 47 16.36 -63.78 40.36
CA ILE A 47 16.74 -62.38 40.60
C ILE A 47 18.23 -62.32 40.94
N SER A 48 19.05 -62.04 39.93
CA SER A 48 20.46 -61.72 40.09
C SER A 48 20.55 -60.27 40.55
N SER A 49 21.17 -60.08 41.72
CA SER A 49 21.47 -58.83 42.42
C SER A 49 22.37 -57.84 41.64
N SER A 50 22.46 -57.97 40.32
CA SER A 50 23.22 -57.10 39.41
C SER A 50 22.34 -56.07 38.67
N GLN A 51 20.99 -56.19 38.70
CA GLN A 51 20.09 -55.21 38.08
C GLN A 51 19.95 -53.90 38.86
N LYS A 52 20.23 -53.90 40.18
CA LYS A 52 20.13 -52.70 41.02
C LYS A 52 21.18 -51.63 40.70
N LEU A 53 22.34 -52.03 40.15
CA LEU A 53 23.40 -51.10 39.73
C LEU A 53 23.20 -50.57 38.30
N LYS A 54 22.54 -51.32 37.42
CA LYS A 54 22.19 -50.84 36.06
C LYS A 54 21.04 -49.83 36.08
N ASN A 55 20.04 -50.02 36.95
CA ASN A 55 18.95 -49.05 37.13
C ASN A 55 19.38 -47.76 37.84
N LEU A 56 20.44 -47.81 38.66
CA LEU A 56 20.98 -46.61 39.32
C LEU A 56 21.74 -45.70 38.33
N GLY A 57 22.51 -46.29 37.40
CA GLY A 57 23.18 -45.55 36.32
C GLY A 57 22.21 -44.99 35.26
N ILE A 58 21.12 -45.72 34.96
CA ILE A 58 20.05 -45.24 34.08
C ILE A 58 19.24 -44.13 34.76
N GLY A 59 18.93 -44.24 36.05
CA GLY A 59 18.25 -43.18 36.82
C GLY A 59 19.07 -41.90 36.96
N PHE A 60 20.39 -42.01 37.20
CA PHE A 60 21.30 -40.87 37.18
C PHE A 60 21.44 -40.25 35.78
N GLY A 61 21.54 -41.07 34.73
CA GLY A 61 21.57 -40.60 33.33
C GLY A 61 20.27 -39.89 32.92
N ILE A 62 19.11 -40.39 33.36
CA ILE A 62 17.80 -39.75 33.14
C ILE A 62 17.70 -38.43 33.93
N GLY A 63 18.21 -38.38 35.17
CA GLY A 63 18.23 -37.16 35.98
C GLY A 63 19.17 -36.08 35.41
N PHE A 64 20.34 -36.46 34.92
CA PHE A 64 21.24 -35.53 34.22
C PHE A 64 20.66 -35.10 32.86
N ALA A 65 20.02 -36.00 32.12
CA ALA A 65 19.34 -35.66 30.87
C ALA A 65 18.15 -34.71 31.09
N SER A 66 17.36 -34.90 32.14
CA SER A 66 16.25 -33.99 32.45
C SER A 66 16.75 -32.61 32.90
N LEU A 67 17.88 -32.56 33.61
CA LEU A 67 18.51 -31.32 34.04
C LEU A 67 19.11 -30.55 32.86
N THR A 68 19.78 -31.22 31.92
CA THR A 68 20.28 -30.57 30.70
C THR A 68 19.16 -30.07 29.80
N ILE A 69 18.07 -30.83 29.66
CA ILE A 69 16.87 -30.40 28.94
C ILE A 69 16.24 -29.17 29.61
N SER A 70 16.15 -29.14 30.94
CA SER A 70 15.59 -27.99 31.67
C SER A 70 16.45 -26.73 31.54
N VAL A 71 17.78 -26.86 31.62
CA VAL A 71 18.71 -25.73 31.46
C VAL A 71 18.69 -25.20 30.03
N THR A 72 18.75 -26.07 29.03
CA THR A 72 18.67 -25.66 27.62
C THR A 72 17.33 -24.99 27.28
N LEU A 73 16.22 -25.50 27.82
CA LEU A 73 14.92 -24.86 27.68
C LEU A 73 14.90 -23.47 28.34
N GLY A 74 15.52 -23.32 29.52
CA GLY A 74 15.65 -22.03 30.21
C GLY A 74 16.42 -21.00 29.38
N ILE A 75 17.54 -21.39 28.76
CA ILE A 75 18.33 -20.53 27.88
C ILE A 75 17.53 -20.15 26.62
N LEU A 76 16.87 -21.11 25.98
CA LEU A 76 16.03 -20.84 24.80
C LEU A 76 14.86 -19.91 25.12
N LEU A 77 14.20 -20.08 26.27
CA LEU A 77 13.13 -19.19 26.71
C LEU A 77 13.64 -17.77 26.96
N TYR A 78 14.84 -17.63 27.54
CA TYR A 78 15.47 -16.32 27.74
C TYR A 78 15.77 -15.62 26.41
N GLU A 79 16.40 -16.32 25.46
CA GLU A 79 16.68 -15.77 24.12
C GLU A 79 15.40 -15.40 23.34
N LEU A 80 14.33 -16.19 23.49
CA LEU A 80 13.04 -15.88 22.86
C LEU A 80 12.39 -14.63 23.46
N LEU A 81 12.53 -14.43 24.76
CA LEU A 81 11.98 -13.27 25.47
C LEU A 81 12.72 -12.00 25.06
N GLU A 82 14.05 -12.06 24.92
CA GLU A 82 14.86 -10.96 24.40
C GLU A 82 14.48 -10.59 22.96
N LYS A 83 14.38 -11.58 22.07
CA LYS A 83 13.93 -11.36 20.68
C LYS A 83 12.52 -10.78 20.58
N LEU A 84 11.61 -11.19 21.46
CA LEU A 84 10.25 -10.66 21.51
C LEU A 84 10.27 -9.19 21.93
N GLN A 85 11.07 -8.84 22.94
CA GLN A 85 11.22 -7.46 23.40
C GLN A 85 11.86 -6.57 22.33
N GLU A 86 12.85 -7.05 21.59
CA GLU A 86 13.44 -6.34 20.45
C GLU A 86 12.42 -6.12 19.33
N ASN A 87 11.63 -7.14 19.00
CA ASN A 87 10.59 -7.04 17.98
C ASN A 87 9.52 -6.01 18.38
N GLU A 88 9.09 -6.01 19.65
CA GLU A 88 8.16 -5.01 20.17
C GLU A 88 8.70 -3.59 20.05
N ARG A 89 9.99 -3.37 20.35
CA ARG A 89 10.65 -2.07 20.18
C ARG A 89 10.68 -1.65 18.71
N GLN A 90 11.02 -2.57 17.80
CA GLN A 90 11.01 -2.31 16.36
C GLN A 90 9.61 -1.99 15.85
N LEU A 91 8.59 -2.74 16.27
CA LEU A 91 7.19 -2.46 15.94
C LEU A 91 6.71 -1.12 16.49
N ALA A 92 7.14 -0.75 17.71
CA ALA A 92 6.81 0.55 18.28
C ALA A 92 7.43 1.70 17.46
N LEU A 93 8.68 1.57 17.02
CA LEU A 93 9.33 2.54 16.14
C LEU A 93 8.66 2.61 14.76
N LEU A 94 8.37 1.47 14.15
CA LEU A 94 7.68 1.42 12.86
C LEU A 94 6.29 2.06 12.94
N ARG A 95 5.53 1.81 14.02
CA ARG A 95 4.23 2.47 14.25
C ARG A 95 4.37 3.98 14.41
N LYS A 96 5.41 4.47 15.09
CA LYS A 96 5.68 5.91 15.21
C LYS A 96 5.98 6.52 13.83
N ASN A 97 6.89 5.91 13.07
CA ASN A 97 7.25 6.35 11.73
C ASN A 97 6.06 6.33 10.77
N GLN A 98 5.21 5.29 10.84
CA GLN A 98 3.97 5.22 10.06
C GLN A 98 3.00 6.35 10.43
N LYS A 99 2.82 6.65 11.71
CA LYS A 99 1.97 7.77 12.17
C LYS A 99 2.50 9.10 11.66
N GLU A 100 3.81 9.34 11.77
CA GLU A 100 4.44 10.56 11.26
C GLU A 100 4.27 10.68 9.74
N MET A 101 4.51 9.60 9.00
CA MET A 101 4.28 9.57 7.55
C MET A 101 2.82 9.89 7.21
N LEU A 102 1.85 9.31 7.91
CA LEU A 102 0.43 9.61 7.69
C LEU A 102 0.10 11.08 7.96
N ILE A 103 0.64 11.67 9.02
CA ILE A 103 0.48 13.09 9.34
C ILE A 103 1.08 13.96 8.23
N GLN A 104 2.29 13.62 7.75
CA GLN A 104 2.93 14.32 6.64
C GLN A 104 2.09 14.23 5.36
N MET A 105 1.59 13.04 5.02
CA MET A 105 0.71 12.85 3.86
C MET A 105 -0.59 13.65 3.98
N GLN A 106 -1.20 13.70 5.16
CA GLN A 106 -2.39 14.53 5.40
C GLN A 106 -2.10 16.01 5.26
N ASN A 107 -0.99 16.49 5.82
CA ASN A 107 -0.56 17.88 5.69
C ASN A 107 -0.26 18.25 4.23
N TYR A 108 0.38 17.35 3.48
CA TYR A 108 0.64 17.53 2.05
C TYR A 108 -0.65 17.61 1.24
N LYS A 109 -1.60 16.70 1.48
CA LYS A 109 -2.93 16.75 0.85
C LYS A 109 -3.63 18.07 1.12
N LYS A 110 -3.65 18.52 2.39
CA LYS A 110 -4.23 19.81 2.78
C LYS A 110 -3.56 20.98 2.03
N LYS A 111 -2.22 21.00 1.93
CA LYS A 111 -1.49 22.04 1.19
C LYS A 111 -1.87 22.06 -0.29
N ILE A 112 -1.98 20.90 -0.95
CA ILE A 112 -2.43 20.82 -2.35
C ILE A 112 -3.86 21.35 -2.48
N THR A 113 -4.77 20.92 -1.61
CA THR A 113 -6.17 21.35 -1.67
C THR A 113 -6.29 22.86 -1.47
N LEU A 114 -5.57 23.43 -0.50
CA LEU A 114 -5.56 24.87 -0.27
C LEU A 114 -5.01 25.64 -1.47
N ALA A 115 -3.89 25.19 -2.05
CA ALA A 115 -3.32 25.80 -3.25
C ALA A 115 -4.28 25.72 -4.45
N SER A 116 -4.98 24.59 -4.62
CA SER A 116 -5.98 24.41 -5.67
C SER A 116 -7.18 25.34 -5.50
N VAL A 117 -7.68 25.51 -4.26
CA VAL A 117 -8.75 26.44 -3.94
C VAL A 117 -8.31 27.89 -4.17
N GLU A 118 -7.08 28.25 -3.79
CA GLU A 118 -6.54 29.59 -4.02
C GLU A 118 -6.41 29.91 -5.52
N ASN A 119 -5.88 28.96 -6.30
CA ASN A 119 -5.78 29.11 -7.75
C ASN A 119 -7.17 29.22 -8.40
N SER A 120 -8.13 28.40 -7.98
CA SER A 120 -9.53 28.48 -8.42
C SER A 120 -10.16 29.83 -8.07
N LYS A 121 -9.91 30.36 -6.87
CA LYS A 121 -10.37 31.70 -6.45
C LYS A 121 -9.80 32.80 -7.35
N LYS A 122 -8.49 32.76 -7.63
CA LYS A 122 -7.84 33.72 -8.53
C LYS A 122 -8.44 33.66 -9.94
N HIS A 123 -8.63 32.45 -10.48
CA HIS A 123 -9.23 32.25 -11.79
C HIS A 123 -10.68 32.77 -11.86
N MET A 124 -11.51 32.45 -10.85
CA MET A 124 -12.89 32.93 -10.76
C MET A 124 -12.98 34.46 -10.65
N MET A 125 -12.06 35.09 -9.92
CA MET A 125 -11.99 36.55 -9.84
C MET A 125 -11.64 37.19 -11.19
N ILE A 126 -10.68 36.63 -11.92
CA ILE A 126 -10.32 37.11 -13.27
C ILE A 126 -11.51 36.97 -14.21
N GLN A 127 -12.16 35.80 -14.21
CA GLN A 127 -13.35 35.55 -15.03
C GLN A 127 -14.47 36.54 -14.70
N GLY A 128 -14.76 36.78 -13.41
CA GLY A 128 -15.80 37.74 -13.01
C GLY A 128 -15.48 39.18 -13.45
N LYS A 129 -14.22 39.62 -13.32
CA LYS A 129 -13.79 40.93 -13.82
C LYS A 129 -13.91 41.03 -15.35
N MET A 130 -13.56 39.97 -16.07
CA MET A 130 -13.68 39.90 -17.53
C MET A 130 -15.14 39.91 -17.98
N GLN A 131 -16.02 39.15 -17.33
CA GLN A 131 -17.46 39.16 -17.59
C GLN A 131 -18.05 40.56 -17.39
N MET A 132 -17.67 41.25 -16.31
CA MET A 132 -18.09 42.64 -16.07
C MET A 132 -17.57 43.58 -17.17
N HIS A 133 -16.30 43.44 -17.58
CA HIS A 133 -15.74 44.25 -18.66
C HIS A 133 -16.51 44.03 -19.98
N ILE A 134 -16.81 42.78 -20.34
CA ILE A 134 -17.61 42.45 -21.53
C ILE A 134 -19.02 43.05 -21.43
N ALA A 135 -19.66 42.99 -20.26
CA ALA A 135 -20.99 43.59 -20.05
C ALA A 135 -20.96 45.11 -20.25
N LEU A 136 -19.95 45.80 -19.74
CA LEU A 136 -19.77 47.24 -19.94
C LEU A 136 -19.51 47.57 -21.42
N LEU A 137 -18.72 46.77 -22.14
CA LEU A 137 -18.50 46.95 -23.57
C LEU A 137 -19.80 46.78 -24.36
N ARG A 138 -20.61 45.76 -24.03
CA ARG A 138 -21.93 45.57 -24.64
C ARG A 138 -22.85 46.74 -24.38
N GLN A 139 -22.86 47.27 -23.16
CA GLN A 139 -23.63 48.46 -22.81
C GLN A 139 -23.18 49.68 -23.63
N GLN A 140 -21.87 49.93 -23.75
CA GLN A 140 -21.33 51.03 -24.56
C GLN A 140 -21.69 50.94 -26.05
N LEU A 141 -21.74 49.72 -26.61
CA LEU A 141 -22.17 49.50 -27.99
C LEU A 141 -23.65 49.83 -28.17
N ILE A 142 -24.50 49.38 -27.25
CA ILE A 142 -25.93 49.67 -27.25
C ILE A 142 -26.16 51.19 -27.12
N ASP A 143 -25.42 51.87 -26.25
CA ASP A 143 -25.50 53.33 -26.06
C ASP A 143 -25.12 54.10 -27.34
N GLN A 144 -24.30 53.50 -28.21
CA GLN A 144 -23.91 54.04 -29.53
C GLN A 144 -24.82 53.58 -30.67
N GLY A 145 -25.89 52.81 -30.38
CA GLY A 145 -26.81 52.26 -31.38
C GLY A 145 -26.23 51.10 -32.21
N ILE A 146 -25.18 50.44 -31.70
CA ILE A 146 -24.57 49.26 -32.32
C ILE A 146 -25.02 48.02 -31.55
N ASP A 147 -25.60 47.05 -32.26
CA ASP A 147 -25.99 45.79 -31.63
C ASP A 147 -24.76 44.94 -31.28
N PRO A 148 -24.64 44.48 -30.02
CA PRO A 148 -23.50 43.67 -29.60
C PRO A 148 -23.55 42.27 -30.21
N VAL A 149 -22.37 41.71 -30.46
CA VAL A 149 -22.20 40.34 -30.99
C VAL A 149 -22.83 39.31 -30.04
N SER A 150 -23.58 38.38 -30.64
CA SER A 150 -24.25 37.29 -29.93
C SER A 150 -23.25 36.30 -29.34
N ILE A 151 -23.68 35.53 -28.32
CA ILE A 151 -22.80 34.54 -27.68
C ILE A 151 -22.47 33.42 -28.66
N ASP A 152 -23.45 32.98 -29.47
CA ASP A 152 -23.27 31.87 -30.41
C ASP A 152 -22.28 32.23 -31.53
N GLU A 153 -22.39 33.43 -32.08
CA GLU A 153 -21.43 33.95 -33.07
C GLU A 153 -20.02 34.09 -32.48
N ALA A 154 -19.90 34.49 -31.21
CA ALA A 154 -18.61 34.58 -30.55
C ALA A 154 -17.96 33.19 -30.34
N ILE A 155 -18.76 32.15 -30.06
CA ILE A 155 -18.28 30.77 -29.93
C ILE A 155 -17.80 30.25 -31.29
N GLU A 156 -18.56 30.46 -32.36
CA GLU A 156 -18.18 30.06 -33.71
C GLU A 156 -16.85 30.73 -34.13
N LYS A 157 -16.73 32.04 -33.87
CA LYS A 157 -15.48 32.79 -34.13
C LYS A 157 -14.31 32.32 -33.28
N PHE A 158 -14.56 31.87 -32.06
CA PHE A 158 -13.53 31.29 -31.20
C PHE A 158 -13.03 29.96 -31.75
N GLU A 159 -13.92 29.05 -32.14
CA GLU A 159 -13.53 27.75 -32.70
C GLU A 159 -12.82 27.89 -34.05
N GLU A 160 -13.22 28.87 -34.87
CA GLU A 160 -12.60 29.17 -36.16
C GLU A 160 -11.17 29.72 -36.00
N ASN A 161 -10.97 30.65 -35.04
CA ASN A 161 -9.75 31.46 -34.95
C ASN A 161 -8.81 31.05 -33.81
N VAL A 162 -9.20 30.20 -32.88
CA VAL A 162 -8.35 29.82 -31.75
C VAL A 162 -7.82 28.40 -31.94
N ARG A 163 -6.50 28.24 -31.78
CA ARG A 163 -5.84 26.93 -31.78
C ARG A 163 -5.36 26.61 -30.36
N MET A 164 -5.43 25.34 -30.01
CA MET A 164 -5.01 24.80 -28.72
C MET A 164 -3.89 23.78 -28.93
N GLU A 165 -2.70 24.01 -28.37
CA GLU A 165 -1.66 22.99 -28.24
C GLU A 165 -1.68 22.52 -26.80
N THR A 166 -1.82 21.21 -26.64
CA THR A 166 -1.71 20.55 -25.35
C THR A 166 -0.33 19.94 -25.23
N THR A 167 0.52 20.53 -24.39
CA THR A 167 1.80 19.96 -23.96
C THR A 167 1.54 19.16 -22.66
N PRO A 168 2.33 18.11 -22.32
CA PRO A 168 2.11 17.32 -21.11
C PRO A 168 2.06 18.12 -19.80
N THR A 169 2.63 19.32 -19.78
CA THR A 169 2.71 20.19 -18.60
C THR A 169 1.89 21.47 -18.73
N THR A 170 1.38 21.82 -19.91
CA THR A 170 0.78 23.14 -20.17
C THR A 170 -0.17 23.10 -21.36
N ILE A 171 -1.31 23.78 -21.24
CA ILE A 171 -2.23 24.02 -22.37
C ILE A 171 -1.98 25.45 -22.83
N ASN A 172 -1.49 25.61 -24.05
CA ASN A 172 -1.33 26.92 -24.67
C ASN A 172 -2.48 27.16 -25.63
N LEU A 173 -3.07 28.36 -25.52
CA LEU A 173 -4.09 28.86 -26.42
C LEU A 173 -3.47 30.03 -27.18
N TRP A 174 -3.46 29.98 -28.51
CA TRP A 174 -3.08 31.15 -29.30
C TRP A 174 -3.96 31.30 -30.53
N VAL A 175 -4.07 32.56 -30.96
CA VAL A 175 -4.69 32.94 -32.21
C VAL A 175 -3.58 32.94 -33.28
N PRO A 176 -3.66 32.09 -34.32
CA PRO A 176 -2.71 32.10 -35.42
C PRO A 176 -2.88 33.36 -36.28
N GLY A 177 -1.77 33.93 -36.73
CA GLY A 177 -1.73 35.13 -37.59
C GLY A 177 -1.75 36.49 -36.86
N GLU A 178 -1.58 37.57 -37.62
CA GLU A 178 -1.69 38.98 -37.19
C GLU A 178 -3.13 39.48 -37.34
N SER A 179 -4.10 38.76 -36.81
CA SER A 179 -5.49 39.24 -36.84
C SER A 179 -5.62 40.46 -35.94
N ARG A 180 -6.34 41.51 -36.41
CA ARG A 180 -6.68 42.69 -35.59
C ARG A 180 -7.38 42.31 -34.27
N LEU A 181 -8.02 41.14 -34.25
CA LEU A 181 -8.64 40.57 -33.05
C LEU A 181 -7.61 40.24 -31.96
N LYS A 182 -6.41 39.77 -32.33
CA LYS A 182 -5.37 39.41 -31.37
C LYS A 182 -4.94 40.60 -30.51
N SER A 183 -4.87 41.81 -31.07
CA SER A 183 -4.56 43.03 -30.31
C SER A 183 -5.71 43.52 -29.42
N LEU A 184 -6.94 43.05 -29.68
CA LEU A 184 -8.14 43.42 -28.92
C LEU A 184 -8.46 42.44 -27.79
N ILE A 185 -7.80 41.27 -27.76
CA ILE A 185 -7.96 40.30 -26.67
C ILE A 185 -7.28 40.88 -25.43
N PRO A 186 -8.03 41.10 -24.33
CA PRO A 186 -7.44 41.60 -23.10
C PRO A 186 -6.53 40.53 -22.48
N ASP A 187 -5.37 40.95 -21.99
CA ASP A 187 -4.45 40.05 -21.27
C ASP A 187 -5.07 39.64 -19.92
N ALA A 188 -5.14 38.34 -19.65
CA ALA A 188 -5.65 37.78 -18.41
C ALA A 188 -4.88 38.30 -17.18
N HIS A 189 -3.59 38.62 -17.33
CA HIS A 189 -2.77 39.16 -16.25
C HIS A 189 -3.17 40.59 -15.83
N GLU A 190 -3.79 41.39 -16.71
CA GLU A 190 -4.23 42.74 -16.34
C GLU A 190 -5.29 42.73 -15.24
N TYR A 191 -6.17 41.72 -15.25
CA TYR A 191 -7.21 41.54 -14.24
C TYR A 191 -6.68 41.06 -12.88
N THR A 192 -5.42 40.61 -12.82
CA THR A 192 -4.79 40.18 -11.56
C THR A 192 -4.20 41.33 -10.75
N LYS A 193 -4.08 42.52 -11.35
CA LYS A 193 -3.56 43.70 -10.65
C LYS A 193 -4.53 44.08 -9.53
N ASN A 194 -4.03 44.05 -8.30
CA ASN A 194 -4.65 44.71 -7.16
C ASN A 194 -4.11 46.14 -7.17
N LYS A 195 -4.98 47.13 -7.40
CA LYS A 195 -4.67 48.51 -7.05
C LYS A 195 -4.66 48.67 -5.53
#